data_AF-A0A1M7PB14-F1
#
_entry.id   AF-A0A1M7PB14-F1
#
_cell.length_a   1.000
_cell.length_b   1.000
_cell.length_c   1.000
_cell.angle_alpha   90.00
_cell.angle_beta   90.00
_cell.angle_gamma   90.00
#
_symmetry.space_group_name_H-M   'P 1'
#
loop_
_entity.id
_entity.type
_entity.pdbx_description
1 polymer ?
#
loop_
_entity_poly.entity_id
_entity_poly.type
_entity_poly.pdbx_seq_one_letter_code
_entity_poly.pdbx_strand_id
1 'polypeptide(L)'
;MSEQHPEPAPAAPLPPEPLAPAAPAWPEPEPAPPARSKERRDLLVAGALLAVAALAGAGYLLFGRGGGEPAAKATPSAVSSAAPTPAATRAYGVTAGGTHYGDLGELLLPMQPSLAPGPDDQQYGNDTVLDAAQAKSMAKGGDGASQLTAKERRQVDAELDAMHIKGSALRTFRRQDGSDTYELTIVQVGNKLAAGAAPEAFRKLSERSDVFGKGPAVPGHPHAVCVVPGPSTKKADDRLDWLDALYCQATEGDLMVTFRVEGPAVDRSAAVALMARQLDRIQAPGEGV
;
A
#
# COMPACT_ATOMS: atom_id res chain seq x y z
N MET A 1 -64.46 -66.55 -68.80
CA MET A 1 -64.90 -65.13 -68.75
C MET A 1 -64.95 -64.73 -67.29
N SER A 2 -64.60 -63.46 -66.99
CA SER A 2 -64.11 -62.92 -65.70
C SER A 2 -62.62 -63.24 -65.48
N GLU A 3 -61.63 -62.41 -65.88
CA GLU A 3 -61.36 -60.98 -65.55
C GLU A 3 -61.41 -60.73 -64.04
N GLN A 4 -60.48 -60.04 -63.38
CA GLN A 4 -59.15 -59.50 -63.63
C GLN A 4 -58.69 -59.04 -62.24
N HIS A 5 -57.43 -59.23 -61.87
CA HIS A 5 -56.61 -58.18 -61.25
C HIS A 5 -55.17 -58.70 -61.16
N PRO A 6 -54.19 -58.03 -61.79
CA PRO A 6 -52.78 -58.35 -61.57
C PRO A 6 -52.37 -57.88 -60.18
N GLU A 7 -51.84 -58.79 -59.38
CA GLU A 7 -51.11 -58.49 -58.15
C GLU A 7 -49.81 -57.75 -58.53
N PRO A 8 -49.52 -56.57 -57.97
CA PRO A 8 -48.30 -55.85 -58.28
C PRO A 8 -47.08 -56.59 -57.73
N ALA A 9 -46.14 -56.86 -58.63
CA ALA A 9 -44.85 -57.46 -58.32
C ALA A 9 -44.09 -56.69 -57.22
N PRO A 10 -43.31 -57.38 -56.36
CA PRO A 10 -42.58 -56.75 -55.28
C PRO A 10 -41.59 -55.71 -55.80
N ALA A 11 -41.65 -54.51 -55.22
CA ALA A 11 -40.75 -53.42 -55.49
C ALA A 11 -39.28 -53.85 -55.26
N ALA A 12 -38.44 -53.62 -56.27
CA ALA A 12 -37.00 -53.85 -56.18
C ALA A 12 -36.38 -52.99 -55.06
N PRO A 13 -35.37 -53.50 -54.34
CA PRO A 13 -34.71 -52.76 -53.27
C PRO A 13 -34.03 -51.49 -53.83
N LEU A 14 -34.30 -50.37 -53.18
CA LEU A 14 -33.72 -49.07 -53.48
C LEU A 14 -32.18 -49.12 -53.33
N PRO A 15 -31.43 -48.41 -54.19
CA PRO A 15 -29.98 -48.28 -54.06
C PRO A 15 -29.61 -47.56 -52.75
N PRO A 16 -28.45 -47.87 -52.14
CA PRO A 16 -28.04 -47.27 -50.88
C PRO A 16 -27.89 -45.76 -50.99
N GLU A 17 -28.47 -45.06 -50.01
CA GLU A 17 -28.44 -43.61 -49.86
C GLU A 17 -26.99 -43.11 -49.72
N PRO A 18 -26.57 -42.03 -50.41
CA PRO A 18 -25.23 -41.49 -50.26
C PRO A 18 -25.00 -41.01 -48.82
N LEU A 19 -23.95 -41.53 -48.17
CA LEU A 19 -23.52 -41.06 -46.85
C LEU A 19 -23.36 -39.54 -46.85
N ALA A 20 -24.18 -38.86 -46.05
CA ALA A 20 -24.03 -37.44 -45.78
C ALA A 20 -22.62 -37.17 -45.20
N PRO A 21 -21.93 -36.09 -45.61
CA PRO A 21 -20.64 -35.73 -45.05
C PRO A 21 -20.79 -35.47 -43.54
N ALA A 22 -19.89 -36.05 -42.74
CA ALA A 22 -19.84 -35.81 -41.30
C ALA A 22 -19.74 -34.31 -41.02
N ALA A 23 -20.64 -33.79 -40.19
CA ALA A 23 -20.58 -32.42 -39.73
C ALA A 23 -19.24 -32.16 -39.00
N PRO A 24 -18.62 -30.98 -39.16
CA PRO A 24 -17.42 -30.65 -38.42
C PRO A 24 -17.73 -30.69 -36.91
N ALA A 25 -16.95 -31.48 -36.17
CA ALA A 25 -16.99 -31.48 -34.72
C ALA A 25 -16.61 -30.07 -34.24
N TRP A 26 -17.58 -29.34 -33.69
CA TRP A 26 -17.30 -28.12 -32.95
C TRP A 26 -16.42 -28.49 -31.76
N PRO A 27 -15.32 -27.74 -31.50
CA PRO A 27 -14.53 -28.00 -30.31
C PRO A 27 -15.43 -27.88 -29.07
N GLU A 28 -15.45 -28.93 -28.27
CA GLU A 28 -16.10 -28.96 -26.97
C GLU A 28 -15.65 -27.72 -26.18
N PRO A 29 -16.56 -26.91 -25.60
CA PRO A 29 -16.15 -25.75 -24.83
C PRO A 29 -15.20 -26.20 -23.73
N GLU A 30 -13.96 -25.68 -23.77
CA GLU A 30 -12.98 -25.92 -22.70
C GLU A 30 -13.65 -25.69 -21.34
N PRO A 31 -13.46 -26.60 -20.37
CA PRO A 31 -14.03 -26.43 -19.05
C PRO A 31 -13.57 -25.08 -18.52
N ALA A 32 -14.54 -24.22 -18.20
CA ALA A 32 -14.25 -22.90 -17.66
C ALA A 32 -13.29 -23.03 -16.47
N PRO A 33 -12.24 -22.20 -16.39
CA PRO A 33 -11.24 -22.31 -15.34
C PRO A 33 -11.94 -22.30 -13.97
N PRO A 34 -11.49 -23.14 -13.01
CA PRO A 34 -12.18 -23.30 -11.74
C PRO A 34 -12.38 -21.95 -11.07
N ALA A 35 -13.63 -21.69 -10.67
CA ALA A 35 -13.98 -20.47 -9.95
C ALA A 35 -13.12 -20.38 -8.68
N ARG A 36 -12.22 -19.39 -8.61
CA ARG A 36 -11.35 -19.17 -7.45
C ARG A 36 -12.23 -19.02 -6.21
N SER A 37 -11.97 -19.82 -5.17
CA SER A 37 -12.79 -19.84 -3.95
C SER A 37 -12.82 -18.45 -3.28
N LYS A 38 -14.01 -18.05 -2.80
CA LYS A 38 -14.22 -16.76 -2.12
C LYS A 38 -13.28 -16.59 -0.92
N GLU A 39 -13.04 -17.67 -0.17
CA GLU A 39 -12.13 -17.68 0.98
C GLU A 39 -10.69 -17.30 0.63
N ARG A 40 -10.16 -17.73 -0.51
CA ARG A 40 -8.82 -17.33 -0.96
C ARG A 40 -8.78 -15.85 -1.34
N ARG A 41 -9.84 -15.33 -1.95
CA ARG A 41 -9.93 -13.90 -2.28
C ARG A 41 -10.01 -13.05 -1.02
N ASP A 42 -10.82 -13.46 -0.04
CA ASP A 42 -11.00 -12.72 1.21
C ASP A 42 -9.69 -12.69 2.04
N LEU A 43 -8.94 -13.79 2.06
CA LEU A 43 -7.63 -13.85 2.72
C LEU A 43 -6.57 -12.97 2.05
N LEU A 44 -6.53 -12.94 0.71
CA LEU A 44 -5.62 -12.06 -0.03
C LEU A 44 -5.97 -10.59 0.18
N VAL A 45 -7.25 -10.24 0.13
CA VAL A 45 -7.71 -8.87 0.39
C VAL A 45 -7.38 -8.45 1.82
N ALA A 46 -7.63 -9.32 2.81
CA ALA A 46 -7.25 -9.06 4.19
C ALA A 46 -5.72 -8.87 4.32
N GLY A 47 -4.93 -9.73 3.69
CA GLY A 47 -3.48 -9.60 3.65
C GLY A 47 -2.98 -8.27 3.09
N ALA A 48 -3.49 -7.90 1.92
CA ALA A 48 -3.13 -6.64 1.27
C ALA A 48 -3.48 -5.43 2.15
N LEU A 49 -4.63 -5.45 2.83
CA LEU A 49 -5.01 -4.41 3.78
C LEU A 49 -4.07 -4.34 4.99
N LEU A 50 -3.63 -5.49 5.53
CA LEU A 50 -2.66 -5.55 6.62
C LEU A 50 -1.29 -4.99 6.19
N ALA A 51 -0.82 -5.34 5.00
CA ALA A 51 0.45 -4.83 4.47
C ALA A 51 0.40 -3.31 4.23
N VAL A 52 -0.73 -2.80 3.71
CA VAL A 52 -0.98 -1.37 3.56
C VAL A 52 -1.00 -0.66 4.91
N ALA A 53 -1.63 -1.24 5.94
CA ALA A 53 -1.62 -0.69 7.30
C ALA A 53 -0.22 -0.63 7.91
N ALA A 54 0.59 -1.67 7.67
CA ALA A 54 1.95 -1.76 8.13
C ALA A 54 2.84 -0.70 7.48
N LEU A 55 2.70 -0.49 6.16
CA LEU A 55 3.38 0.57 5.42
C LEU A 55 2.90 1.98 5.81
N ALA A 56 1.65 2.12 6.22
CA ALA A 56 1.07 3.39 6.68
C ALA A 56 1.43 3.76 8.13
N GLY A 57 2.13 2.89 8.88
CA GLY A 57 2.45 3.13 10.30
C GLY A 57 1.21 3.18 11.21
N ALA A 58 0.04 2.76 10.72
CA ALA A 58 -1.24 2.82 11.44
C ALA A 58 -1.58 1.52 12.19
N GLY A 59 -0.67 0.53 12.16
CA GLY A 59 -0.95 -0.82 12.64
C GLY A 59 -1.25 -0.90 14.14
N TYR A 60 -0.62 -0.06 14.99
CA TYR A 60 -0.91 -0.05 16.42
C TYR A 60 -2.37 0.30 16.72
N LEU A 61 -2.89 1.32 16.03
CA LEU A 61 -4.27 1.79 16.20
C LEU A 61 -5.30 0.80 15.62
N LEU A 62 -4.97 0.15 14.49
CA LEU A 62 -5.88 -0.80 13.83
C LEU A 62 -5.91 -2.18 14.49
N PHE A 63 -4.78 -2.63 15.03
CA PHE A 63 -4.61 -3.99 15.56
C PHE A 63 -4.54 -4.05 17.09
N GLY A 64 -4.65 -2.90 17.77
CA GLY A 64 -4.72 -2.79 19.22
C GLY A 64 -5.94 -3.52 19.81
N ARG A 65 -5.81 -4.82 20.06
CA ARG A 65 -6.61 -5.50 21.08
C ARG A 65 -6.07 -5.06 22.44
N GLY A 66 -6.92 -4.45 23.25
CA GLY A 66 -6.54 -3.83 24.52
C GLY A 66 -5.65 -4.71 25.41
N GLY A 67 -4.68 -4.05 26.05
CA GLY A 67 -3.82 -4.64 27.08
C GLY A 67 -2.48 -5.12 26.57
N GLY A 68 -1.50 -4.21 26.50
CA GLY A 68 -0.09 -4.55 26.42
C GLY A 68 0.74 -3.43 27.06
N GLU A 69 1.55 -3.79 28.06
CA GLU A 69 2.44 -2.88 28.79
C GLU A 69 3.31 -2.01 27.87
N PRO A 70 3.70 -0.80 28.33
CA PRO A 70 4.54 0.09 27.54
C PRO A 70 5.85 -0.61 27.18
N ALA A 71 6.20 -0.54 25.88
CA ALA A 71 7.52 -0.92 25.40
C ALA A 71 8.58 -0.24 26.28
N ALA A 72 9.49 -1.06 26.81
CA ALA A 72 10.53 -0.62 27.73
C ALA A 72 11.29 0.58 27.15
N LYS A 73 11.56 1.57 28.00
CA LYS A 73 12.44 2.72 27.73
C LYS A 73 13.71 2.24 27.02
N ALA A 74 13.78 2.46 25.71
CA ALA A 74 15.04 2.39 24.99
C ALA A 74 15.87 3.61 25.38
N THR A 75 16.97 3.37 26.08
CA THR A 75 18.01 4.37 26.34
C THR A 75 18.60 4.83 25.01
N PRO A 76 18.63 6.13 24.70
CA PRO A 76 19.18 6.62 23.44
C PRO A 76 20.70 6.40 23.43
N SER A 77 21.18 5.52 22.54
CA SER A 77 22.58 5.53 22.13
C SER A 77 22.77 6.65 21.12
N ALA A 78 23.41 7.73 21.55
CA ALA A 78 23.80 8.83 20.68
C ALA A 78 24.86 8.34 19.69
N VAL A 79 24.48 8.17 18.42
CA VAL A 79 25.43 8.09 17.31
C VAL A 79 25.31 9.40 16.55
N SER A 80 26.32 10.24 16.69
CA SER A 80 26.44 11.51 15.98
C SER A 80 26.76 11.22 14.52
N SER A 81 25.81 11.46 13.61
CA SER A 81 26.06 11.47 12.17
C SER A 81 25.94 12.91 11.68
N ALA A 82 27.09 13.50 11.36
CA ALA A 82 27.16 14.76 10.64
C ALA A 82 26.50 14.58 9.27
N ALA A 83 25.47 15.39 8.99
CA ALA A 83 24.80 15.41 7.70
C ALA A 83 25.78 15.88 6.61
N PRO A 84 25.95 15.14 5.49
CA PRO A 84 26.69 15.63 4.35
C PRO A 84 25.91 16.76 3.65
N THR A 85 26.63 17.79 3.23
CA THR A 85 26.09 18.90 2.43
C THR A 85 25.60 18.40 1.07
N PRO A 86 24.35 18.69 0.63
CA PRO A 86 23.85 18.21 -0.66
C PRO A 86 24.57 18.88 -1.83
N ALA A 87 25.06 18.07 -2.76
CA ALA A 87 25.45 18.50 -4.11
C ALA A 87 24.32 18.15 -5.08
N ALA A 88 24.03 19.04 -6.03
CA ALA A 88 23.00 18.82 -7.04
C ALA A 88 23.39 17.68 -8.00
N THR A 89 22.64 16.59 -7.99
CA THR A 89 22.81 15.45 -8.90
C THR A 89 21.77 15.54 -10.01
N ARG A 90 22.23 15.96 -11.20
CA ARG A 90 21.49 15.75 -12.44
C ARG A 90 21.85 14.36 -12.96
N ALA A 91 21.04 13.34 -12.70
CA ALA A 91 21.13 12.08 -13.44
C ALA A 91 19.85 11.25 -13.35
N TYR A 92 18.93 11.45 -14.29
CA TYR A 92 17.92 10.44 -14.62
C TYR A 92 18.49 9.46 -15.63
N GLY A 93 18.66 8.21 -15.19
CA GLY A 93 19.08 7.09 -16.02
C GLY A 93 18.94 5.80 -15.23
N VAL A 94 18.33 4.78 -15.85
CA VAL A 94 18.19 3.44 -15.28
C VAL A 94 19.58 2.91 -14.94
N THR A 95 19.88 2.77 -13.65
CA THR A 95 21.08 2.06 -13.19
C THR A 95 20.66 0.77 -12.49
N ALA A 96 21.54 -0.23 -12.56
CA ALA A 96 21.38 -1.51 -11.89
C ALA A 96 21.45 -1.29 -10.36
N GLY A 97 20.35 -0.82 -9.78
CA GLY A 97 20.24 -0.47 -8.35
C GLY A 97 19.42 0.79 -8.06
N GLY A 98 19.05 1.61 -9.06
CA GLY A 98 18.41 2.91 -8.87
C GLY A 98 17.16 3.07 -9.73
N THR A 99 16.13 3.68 -9.12
CA THR A 99 14.80 3.89 -9.68
C THR A 99 14.85 4.72 -10.98
N HIS A 100 13.82 4.68 -11.84
CA HIS A 100 13.75 5.65 -12.96
C HIS A 100 13.55 7.10 -12.48
N TYR A 101 13.37 7.31 -11.17
CA TYR A 101 13.31 8.61 -10.49
C TYR A 101 14.65 9.05 -9.87
N GLY A 102 15.76 8.32 -10.09
CA GLY A 102 17.04 8.64 -9.46
C GLY A 102 17.13 8.15 -8.00
N ASP A 103 17.86 8.87 -7.16
CA ASP A 103 18.03 8.58 -5.73
C ASP A 103 16.72 8.85 -4.96
N LEU A 104 16.26 7.89 -4.15
CA LEU A 104 15.00 8.04 -3.41
C LEU A 104 15.05 9.15 -2.35
N GLY A 105 16.22 9.42 -1.78
CA GLY A 105 16.43 10.50 -0.81
C GLY A 105 16.27 11.88 -1.43
N GLU A 106 16.59 12.03 -2.72
CA GLU A 106 16.37 13.26 -3.46
C GLU A 106 14.87 13.55 -3.68
N LEU A 107 14.02 12.53 -3.66
CA LEU A 107 12.56 12.72 -3.77
C LEU A 107 11.93 13.22 -2.47
N LEU A 108 12.59 13.05 -1.33
CA LEU A 108 12.08 13.52 -0.04
C LEU A 108 12.08 15.06 0.03
N LEU A 109 11.01 15.61 0.59
CA LEU A 109 10.86 17.04 0.82
C LEU A 109 12.04 17.56 1.65
N PRO A 110 12.76 18.59 1.18
CA PRO A 110 13.83 19.20 1.95
C PRO A 110 13.33 19.75 3.28
N MET A 111 14.22 19.78 4.28
CA MET A 111 13.95 20.40 5.58
C MET A 111 13.53 21.85 5.39
N GLN A 112 12.30 22.18 5.79
CA GLN A 112 11.79 23.55 5.73
C GLN A 112 12.40 24.38 6.87
N PRO A 113 12.65 25.70 6.68
CA PRO A 113 13.26 26.54 7.72
C PRO A 113 12.51 26.54 9.07
N SER A 114 11.20 26.31 9.05
CA SER A 114 10.35 26.24 10.24
C SER A 114 10.36 24.87 10.94
N LEU A 115 11.10 23.89 10.41
CA LEU A 115 11.18 22.53 10.91
C LEU A 115 12.62 22.20 11.33
N ALA A 116 12.75 21.30 12.29
CA ALA A 116 14.02 20.74 12.72
C ALA A 116 14.03 19.22 12.47
N PRO A 117 15.21 18.56 12.46
CA PRO A 117 15.31 17.11 12.47
C PRO A 117 14.43 16.49 13.55
N GLY A 118 13.60 15.52 13.14
CA GLY A 118 12.73 14.75 14.01
C GLY A 118 13.46 13.66 14.80
N PRO A 119 12.72 12.84 15.56
CA PRO A 119 13.27 11.69 16.25
C PRO A 119 13.71 10.60 15.26
N ASP A 120 14.49 9.64 15.77
CA ASP A 120 14.83 8.41 15.07
C ASP A 120 13.56 7.60 14.75
N ASP A 121 13.48 7.05 13.54
CA ASP A 121 12.45 6.10 13.13
C ASP A 121 13.02 4.68 13.11
N GLN A 122 12.54 3.83 14.02
CA GLN A 122 12.86 2.40 14.09
C GLN A 122 14.37 2.07 13.97
N GLN A 123 15.25 2.88 14.58
CA GLN A 123 16.71 2.71 14.59
C GLN A 123 17.41 3.07 13.27
N TYR A 124 16.69 3.61 12.29
CA TYR A 124 17.23 3.96 10.98
C TYR A 124 17.67 5.43 10.85
N GLY A 125 17.48 6.24 11.90
CA GLY A 125 17.75 7.67 11.92
C GLY A 125 16.53 8.51 11.54
N ASN A 126 16.78 9.79 11.28
CA ASN A 126 15.76 10.78 10.94
C ASN A 126 15.78 11.20 9.45
N ASP A 127 16.73 10.69 8.67
CA ASP A 127 16.92 11.00 7.24
C ASP A 127 17.80 9.92 6.61
N THR A 128 17.19 8.95 5.92
CA THR A 128 17.94 7.83 5.37
C THR A 128 17.28 7.20 4.14
N VAL A 129 18.10 6.49 3.37
CA VAL A 129 17.66 5.62 2.27
C VAL A 129 17.97 4.19 2.65
N LEU A 130 16.93 3.35 2.61
CA LEU A 130 16.94 1.94 2.94
C LEU A 130 16.95 1.10 1.68
N ASP A 131 17.77 0.04 1.69
CA ASP A 131 17.69 -0.99 0.66
C ASP A 131 16.39 -1.81 0.77
N ALA A 132 16.14 -2.71 -0.19
CA ALA A 132 14.95 -3.55 -0.21
C ALA A 132 14.75 -4.37 1.08
N ALA A 133 15.83 -4.91 1.66
CA ALA A 133 15.75 -5.77 2.83
C ALA A 133 15.43 -4.95 4.09
N GLN A 134 16.08 -3.79 4.25
CA GLN A 134 15.81 -2.84 5.33
C GLN A 134 14.40 -2.26 5.22
N ALA A 135 13.97 -1.84 4.03
CA ALA A 135 12.60 -1.34 3.80
C ALA A 135 11.54 -2.40 4.13
N LYS A 136 11.76 -3.66 3.74
CA LYS A 136 10.88 -4.77 4.13
C LYS A 136 10.90 -5.02 5.64
N SER A 137 12.06 -4.92 6.28
CA SER A 137 12.21 -5.07 7.74
C SER A 137 11.44 -3.98 8.48
N MET A 138 11.58 -2.72 8.06
CA MET A 138 10.84 -1.57 8.60
C MET A 138 9.33 -1.75 8.46
N ALA A 139 8.85 -2.16 7.28
CA ALA A 139 7.43 -2.44 7.07
C ALA A 139 6.91 -3.57 7.98
N LYS A 140 7.74 -4.57 8.31
CA LYS A 140 7.39 -5.64 9.25
C LYS A 140 7.50 -5.24 10.71
N GLY A 141 8.37 -4.28 11.02
CA GLY A 141 8.70 -3.82 12.37
C GLY A 141 7.84 -2.66 12.85
N GLY A 142 7.09 -2.02 11.95
CA GLY A 142 6.27 -0.85 12.22
C GLY A 142 5.21 -1.04 13.32
N ASP A 143 4.64 0.08 13.72
CA ASP A 143 3.68 0.18 14.82
C ASP A 143 2.58 -0.88 14.73
N GLY A 144 2.42 -1.67 15.81
CA GLY A 144 1.42 -2.74 15.92
C GLY A 144 1.84 -4.11 15.39
N ALA A 145 3.03 -4.27 14.79
CA ALA A 145 3.54 -5.57 14.36
C ALA A 145 3.60 -6.63 15.49
N SER A 146 3.85 -6.18 16.72
CA SER A 146 3.84 -7.04 17.92
C SER A 146 2.47 -7.65 18.21
N GLN A 147 1.38 -6.98 17.80
CA GLN A 147 0.00 -7.40 18.03
C GLN A 147 -0.51 -8.39 16.97
N LEU A 148 0.21 -8.53 15.85
CA LEU A 148 -0.16 -9.47 14.80
C LEU A 148 0.07 -10.91 15.27
N THR A 149 -0.91 -11.78 15.02
CA THR A 149 -0.78 -13.23 15.18
C THR A 149 0.24 -13.80 14.18
N ALA A 150 0.74 -15.01 14.44
CA ALA A 150 1.67 -15.67 13.52
C ALA A 150 1.09 -15.86 12.11
N LYS A 151 -0.24 -16.05 12.00
CA LYS A 151 -0.94 -16.16 10.71
C LYS A 151 -0.96 -14.82 9.98
N GLU A 152 -1.29 -13.73 10.69
CA GLU A 152 -1.31 -12.38 10.12
C GLU A 152 0.08 -11.92 9.70
N ARG A 153 1.12 -12.18 10.49
CA ARG A 153 2.51 -11.87 10.12
C ARG A 153 2.94 -12.58 8.84
N ARG A 154 2.58 -13.86 8.67
CA ARG A 154 2.86 -14.61 7.43
C ARG A 154 2.11 -14.03 6.24
N GLN A 155 0.88 -13.58 6.44
CA GLN A 155 0.11 -12.94 5.38
C GLN A 155 0.73 -11.59 4.99
N VAL A 156 1.08 -10.75 5.97
CA VAL A 156 1.80 -9.49 5.73
C VAL A 156 3.10 -9.75 4.98
N ASP A 157 3.89 -10.73 5.41
CA ASP A 157 5.16 -11.08 4.74
C ASP A 157 4.96 -11.46 3.27
N ALA A 158 3.98 -12.32 2.99
CA ALA A 158 3.67 -12.74 1.62
C ALA A 158 3.22 -11.58 0.72
N GLU A 159 2.47 -10.62 1.27
CA GLU A 159 1.99 -9.45 0.53
C GLU A 159 3.11 -8.42 0.31
N LEU A 160 3.97 -8.20 1.32
CA LEU A 160 5.20 -7.41 1.16
C LEU A 160 6.12 -8.01 0.08
N ASP A 161 6.23 -9.35 0.02
CA ASP A 161 6.95 -10.04 -1.05
C ASP A 161 6.31 -9.84 -2.42
N ALA A 162 4.98 -9.93 -2.52
CA ALA A 162 4.24 -9.73 -3.76
C ALA A 162 4.29 -8.29 -4.29
N MET A 163 4.58 -7.32 -3.41
CA MET A 163 4.82 -5.93 -3.82
C MET A 163 6.18 -5.74 -4.49
N HIS A 164 7.15 -6.64 -4.24
CA HIS A 164 8.51 -6.52 -4.73
C HIS A 164 9.16 -5.17 -4.33
N ILE A 165 9.22 -4.90 -3.02
CA ILE A 165 9.87 -3.68 -2.49
C ILE A 165 11.31 -3.62 -3.00
N LYS A 166 11.69 -2.47 -3.56
CA LYS A 166 13.02 -2.19 -4.10
C LYS A 166 13.89 -1.35 -3.16
N GLY A 167 13.26 -0.56 -2.31
CA GLY A 167 13.91 0.32 -1.34
C GLY A 167 12.90 1.30 -0.74
N SER A 168 13.37 2.09 0.21
CA SER A 168 12.59 3.14 0.85
C SER A 168 13.47 4.36 1.13
N ALA A 169 12.88 5.54 1.17
CA ALA A 169 13.52 6.71 1.78
C ALA A 169 12.60 7.23 2.89
N LEU A 170 13.18 7.62 4.01
CA LEU A 170 12.44 8.16 5.15
C LEU A 170 13.07 9.46 5.62
N ARG A 171 12.22 10.38 6.08
CA ARG A 171 12.65 11.58 6.80
C ARG A 171 11.64 11.95 7.86
N THR A 172 12.15 12.21 9.06
CA THR A 172 11.35 12.72 10.17
C THR A 172 11.69 14.19 10.43
N PHE A 173 10.66 14.95 10.78
CA PHE A 173 10.74 16.36 11.11
C PHE A 173 10.05 16.61 12.44
N ARG A 174 10.36 17.73 13.07
CA ARG A 174 9.57 18.27 14.18
C ARG A 174 9.40 19.76 14.04
N ARG A 175 8.32 20.30 14.60
CA ARG A 175 8.25 21.75 14.83
C ARG A 175 9.35 22.17 15.80
N GLN A 176 9.83 23.40 15.63
CA GLN A 176 10.89 23.94 16.48
C GLN A 176 10.51 23.99 17.96
N ASP A 177 9.23 24.24 18.26
CA ASP A 177 8.67 24.20 19.62
C ASP A 177 8.46 22.76 20.16
N GLY A 178 8.70 21.74 19.35
CA GLY A 178 8.55 20.33 19.72
C GLY A 178 7.11 19.85 19.84
N SER A 179 6.12 20.65 19.41
CA SER A 179 4.70 20.29 19.51
C SER A 179 4.32 19.15 18.57
N ASP A 180 4.74 19.23 17.31
CA ASP A 180 4.41 18.23 16.29
C ASP A 180 5.65 17.48 15.82
N THR A 181 5.50 16.17 15.60
CA THR A 181 6.46 15.32 14.87
C THR A 181 5.83 14.86 13.57
N TYR A 182 6.61 14.89 12.50
CA TYR A 182 6.22 14.49 11.16
C TYR A 182 7.12 13.35 10.70
N GLU A 183 6.56 12.35 10.05
CA GLU A 183 7.27 11.25 9.43
C GLU A 183 6.82 11.15 7.98
N LEU A 184 7.78 11.09 7.08
CA LEU A 184 7.55 10.94 5.66
C LEU A 184 8.34 9.75 5.15
N THR A 185 7.65 8.81 4.51
CA THR A 185 8.26 7.60 3.96
C THR A 185 7.82 7.41 2.52
N ILE A 186 8.79 7.13 1.64
CA ILE A 186 8.58 6.78 0.23
C ILE A 186 9.08 5.37 0.03
N VAL A 187 8.21 4.44 -0.35
CA VAL A 187 8.59 3.06 -0.68
C VAL A 187 8.47 2.85 -2.18
N GLN A 188 9.55 2.39 -2.82
CA GLN A 188 9.48 1.97 -4.22
C GLN A 188 9.16 0.48 -4.30
N VAL A 189 8.18 0.13 -5.15
CA VAL A 189 7.75 -1.24 -5.37
C VAL A 189 7.96 -1.68 -6.83
N GLY A 190 8.04 -2.98 -7.08
CA GLY A 190 8.06 -3.55 -8.42
C GLY A 190 6.66 -3.73 -8.99
N ASN A 191 5.66 -3.92 -8.12
CA ASN A 191 4.28 -4.15 -8.50
C ASN A 191 3.45 -2.86 -8.46
N LYS A 192 3.44 -2.13 -9.59
CA LYS A 192 2.68 -0.87 -9.76
C LYS A 192 1.18 -1.01 -9.49
N LEU A 193 0.61 -2.17 -9.80
CA LEU A 193 -0.82 -2.42 -9.56
C LEU A 193 -1.12 -2.49 -8.05
N ALA A 194 -0.23 -3.12 -7.27
CA ALA A 194 -0.34 -3.14 -5.82
C ALA A 194 -0.16 -1.73 -5.21
N ALA A 195 0.79 -0.95 -5.73
CA ALA A 195 0.99 0.44 -5.33
C ALA A 195 -0.29 1.26 -5.56
N GLY A 196 -0.82 1.27 -6.79
CA GLY A 196 -1.98 2.08 -7.15
C GLY A 196 -3.27 1.71 -6.42
N ALA A 197 -3.37 0.47 -5.93
CA ALA A 197 -4.50 0.01 -5.13
C ALA A 197 -4.39 0.41 -3.65
N ALA A 198 -3.19 0.77 -3.17
CA ALA A 198 -2.93 0.98 -1.75
C ALA A 198 -3.77 2.12 -1.12
N PRO A 199 -3.88 3.32 -1.71
CA PRO A 199 -4.65 4.41 -1.09
C PRO A 199 -6.13 4.06 -0.91
N GLU A 200 -6.72 3.38 -1.90
CA GLU A 200 -8.11 2.94 -1.83
C GLU A 200 -8.30 1.79 -0.84
N ALA A 201 -7.31 0.88 -0.74
CA ALA A 201 -7.28 -0.16 0.28
C ALA A 201 -7.20 0.46 1.69
N PHE A 202 -6.34 1.47 1.88
CA PHE A 202 -6.23 2.22 3.13
C PHE A 202 -7.53 2.95 3.46
N ARG A 203 -8.15 3.63 2.50
CA ARG A 203 -9.48 4.25 2.67
C ARG A 203 -10.51 3.24 3.17
N LYS A 204 -10.64 2.10 2.50
CA LYS A 204 -11.59 1.04 2.88
C LYS A 204 -11.27 0.46 4.25
N LEU A 205 -9.98 0.32 4.59
CA LEU A 205 -9.57 -0.17 5.90
C LEU A 205 -10.00 0.81 7.00
N SER A 206 -9.74 2.10 6.79
CA SER A 206 -10.11 3.15 7.74
C SER A 206 -11.62 3.32 7.87
N GLU A 207 -12.37 3.33 6.76
CA GLU A 207 -13.84 3.44 6.76
C GLU A 207 -14.54 2.26 7.46
N ARG A 208 -13.91 1.09 7.45
CA ARG A 208 -14.41 -0.10 8.16
C ARG A 208 -14.01 -0.13 9.64
N SER A 209 -13.12 0.74 10.07
CA SER A 209 -12.66 0.85 11.45
C SER A 209 -13.39 1.98 12.16
N ASP A 210 -13.87 1.75 13.38
CA ASP A 210 -14.38 2.82 14.23
C ASP A 210 -13.26 3.69 14.84
N VAL A 211 -12.00 3.37 14.51
CA VAL A 211 -10.78 3.99 15.05
C VAL A 211 -10.35 5.21 14.24
N PHE A 212 -10.81 5.36 12.99
CA PHE A 212 -10.42 6.47 12.13
C PHE A 212 -11.62 7.23 11.58
N GLY A 213 -11.54 8.55 11.64
CA GLY A 213 -12.37 9.47 10.90
C GLY A 213 -11.73 9.87 9.57
N LYS A 214 -12.57 10.38 8.66
CA LYS A 214 -12.11 10.97 7.40
C LYS A 214 -11.24 12.21 7.68
N GLY A 215 -10.06 12.26 7.08
CA GLY A 215 -9.17 13.42 7.14
C GLY A 215 -9.42 14.45 6.03
N PRO A 216 -8.76 15.62 6.11
CA PRO A 216 -8.79 16.63 5.05
C PRO A 216 -8.23 16.10 3.72
N ALA A 217 -8.72 16.64 2.61
CA ALA A 217 -8.18 16.35 1.29
C ALA A 217 -6.79 16.98 1.10
N VAL A 218 -5.95 16.35 0.30
CA VAL A 218 -4.65 16.91 -0.10
C VAL A 218 -4.85 17.79 -1.35
N PRO A 219 -4.50 19.09 -1.29
CA PRO A 219 -4.62 20.00 -2.44
C PRO A 219 -3.85 19.48 -3.66
N GLY A 220 -4.46 19.52 -4.84
CA GLY A 220 -3.82 19.07 -6.09
C GLY A 220 -3.75 17.54 -6.28
N HIS A 221 -3.99 16.76 -5.23
CA HIS A 221 -3.77 15.31 -5.19
C HIS A 221 -5.03 14.55 -4.77
N PRO A 222 -6.04 14.40 -5.67
CA PRO A 222 -7.34 13.83 -5.32
C PRO A 222 -7.30 12.33 -4.97
N HIS A 223 -6.21 11.64 -5.32
CA HIS A 223 -5.99 10.23 -5.03
C HIS A 223 -5.32 9.99 -3.67
N ALA A 224 -4.79 11.04 -3.04
CA ALA A 224 -4.28 10.94 -1.68
C ALA A 224 -5.43 10.75 -0.69
N VAL A 225 -5.22 9.87 0.28
CA VAL A 225 -6.18 9.53 1.32
C VAL A 225 -5.58 9.89 2.65
N CYS A 226 -6.24 10.79 3.38
CA CYS A 226 -5.87 11.11 4.75
C CYS A 226 -6.98 10.71 5.72
N VAL A 227 -6.58 10.23 6.88
CA VAL A 227 -7.46 9.86 7.99
C VAL A 227 -6.93 10.45 9.29
N VAL A 228 -7.83 10.64 10.24
CA VAL A 228 -7.53 11.15 11.59
C VAL A 228 -8.02 10.13 12.62
N PRO A 229 -7.43 10.04 13.81
CA PRO A 229 -8.01 9.26 14.89
C PRO A 229 -9.48 9.63 15.10
N GLY A 230 -10.33 8.61 15.18
CA GLY A 230 -11.75 8.73 15.53
C GLY A 230 -11.91 9.07 17.01
N PRO A 231 -13.10 9.52 17.42
CA PRO A 231 -13.37 9.76 18.84
C PRO A 231 -13.13 8.49 19.65
N SER A 232 -12.33 8.59 20.71
CA SER A 232 -12.04 7.50 21.63
C SER A 232 -13.35 6.87 22.15
N THR A 233 -13.75 5.72 21.61
CA THR A 233 -14.98 5.01 22.03
C THR A 233 -14.75 4.15 23.27
N LYS A 234 -13.51 4.05 23.75
CA LYS A 234 -13.16 3.28 24.93
C LYS A 234 -12.51 4.21 25.92
N LYS A 235 -12.86 4.04 27.19
CA LYS A 235 -12.08 4.54 28.32
C LYS A 235 -10.72 3.84 28.32
N ALA A 236 -9.88 4.14 27.34
CA ALA A 236 -8.45 3.91 27.43
C ALA A 236 -7.97 4.82 28.56
N ASP A 237 -6.97 4.38 29.31
CA ASP A 237 -6.37 5.25 30.32
C ASP A 237 -6.03 6.62 29.71
N ASP A 238 -6.22 7.67 30.51
CA ASP A 238 -6.28 9.09 30.12
C ASP A 238 -4.97 9.68 29.53
N ARG A 239 -4.12 8.89 28.86
CA ARG A 239 -2.76 9.29 28.45
C ARG A 239 -2.57 9.57 26.96
N LEU A 240 -3.52 9.24 26.09
CA LEU A 240 -3.40 9.51 24.64
C LEU A 240 -4.56 10.31 24.05
N ASP A 241 -5.59 10.63 24.84
CA ASP A 241 -6.73 11.46 24.40
C ASP A 241 -6.33 12.90 24.03
N TRP A 242 -5.13 13.33 24.43
CA TRP A 242 -4.54 14.63 24.07
C TRP A 242 -3.75 14.61 22.76
N LEU A 243 -3.42 13.43 22.21
CA LEU A 243 -2.58 13.32 21.02
C LEU A 243 -3.46 13.34 19.77
N ASP A 244 -3.42 14.45 19.03
CA ASP A 244 -3.99 14.54 17.69
C ASP A 244 -3.02 13.95 16.67
N ALA A 245 -3.56 13.40 15.59
CA ALA A 245 -2.76 12.84 14.52
C ALA A 245 -3.45 12.95 13.16
N LEU A 246 -2.64 12.88 12.10
CA LEU A 246 -3.09 12.76 10.73
C LEU A 246 -2.19 11.75 10.02
N TYR A 247 -2.82 10.76 9.37
CA TYR A 247 -2.15 9.74 8.57
C TYR A 247 -2.61 9.88 7.12
N CYS A 248 -1.68 10.05 6.20
CA CYS A 248 -1.94 10.19 4.79
C CYS A 248 -1.20 9.11 3.99
N GLN A 249 -1.86 8.61 2.95
CA GLN A 249 -1.27 7.72 1.97
C GLN A 249 -1.59 8.20 0.56
N ALA A 250 -0.60 8.12 -0.32
CA ALA A 250 -0.74 8.40 -1.74
C ALA A 250 0.16 7.46 -2.57
N THR A 251 0.04 7.55 -3.89
CA THR A 251 0.86 6.75 -4.81
C THR A 251 1.17 7.56 -6.06
N GLU A 252 2.41 7.48 -6.52
CA GLU A 252 2.90 8.08 -7.76
C GLU A 252 3.69 7.05 -8.58
N GLY A 253 3.08 6.49 -9.62
CA GLY A 253 3.68 5.42 -10.42
C GLY A 253 3.96 4.15 -9.60
N ASP A 254 5.23 3.84 -9.34
CA ASP A 254 5.65 2.74 -8.46
C ASP A 254 6.13 3.20 -7.07
N LEU A 255 5.84 4.44 -6.68
CA LEU A 255 6.14 4.98 -5.36
C LEU A 255 4.89 5.01 -4.50
N MET A 256 4.96 4.40 -3.31
CA MET A 256 3.99 4.56 -2.25
C MET A 256 4.51 5.64 -1.29
N VAL A 257 3.67 6.62 -0.98
CA VAL A 257 4.04 7.75 -0.12
C VAL A 257 3.17 7.70 1.12
N THR A 258 3.79 7.64 2.29
CA THR A 258 3.11 7.70 3.58
C THR A 258 3.60 8.91 4.35
N PHE A 259 2.66 9.60 4.98
CA PHE A 259 2.93 10.80 5.75
C PHE A 259 2.12 10.76 7.03
N ARG A 260 2.80 10.93 8.15
CA ARG A 260 2.22 10.94 9.49
C ARG A 260 2.61 12.22 10.18
N VAL A 261 1.67 12.79 10.94
CA VAL A 261 1.97 13.84 11.91
C VAL A 261 1.25 13.53 13.21
N GLU A 262 1.93 13.77 14.32
CA GLU A 262 1.40 13.60 15.67
C GLU A 262 1.81 14.77 16.55
N GLY A 263 0.91 15.20 17.43
CA GLY A 263 1.13 16.32 18.34
C GLY A 263 -0.10 16.62 19.21
N PRO A 264 0.00 17.50 20.20
CA PRO A 264 -1.12 17.81 21.09
C PRO A 264 -2.26 18.57 20.39
N ALA A 265 -1.96 19.27 19.29
CA ALA A 265 -2.91 20.07 18.54
C ALA A 265 -2.44 20.25 17.09
N VAL A 266 -2.52 19.16 16.31
CA VAL A 266 -2.03 19.13 14.93
C VAL A 266 -2.79 20.11 14.05
N ASP A 267 -2.08 21.05 13.43
CA ASP A 267 -2.64 21.84 12.32
C ASP A 267 -2.74 20.97 11.07
N ARG A 268 -3.88 20.30 10.93
CA ARG A 268 -4.15 19.35 9.84
C ARG A 268 -4.09 20.02 8.46
N SER A 269 -4.40 21.32 8.36
CA SER A 269 -4.34 22.06 7.10
C SER A 269 -2.89 22.30 6.67
N ALA A 270 -2.04 22.72 7.61
CA ALA A 270 -0.61 22.85 7.36
C ALA A 270 0.04 21.49 7.05
N ALA A 271 -0.40 20.42 7.71
CA ALA A 271 0.08 19.07 7.49
C ALA A 271 -0.27 18.55 6.08
N VAL A 272 -1.52 18.69 5.60
CA VAL A 272 -1.84 18.29 4.21
C VAL A 272 -1.15 19.16 3.15
N ALA A 273 -0.82 20.42 3.47
CA ALA A 273 0.00 21.25 2.59
C ALA A 273 1.45 20.75 2.48
N LEU A 274 2.02 20.17 3.55
CA LEU A 274 3.32 19.49 3.49
C LEU A 274 3.24 18.23 2.63
N MET A 275 2.18 17.43 2.81
CA MET A 275 1.95 16.25 1.97
C MET A 275 1.79 16.61 0.48
N ALA A 276 1.06 17.68 0.16
CA ALA A 276 0.93 18.18 -1.21
C ALA A 276 2.31 18.53 -1.81
N ARG A 277 3.12 19.31 -1.09
CA ARG A 277 4.48 19.67 -1.53
C ARG A 277 5.38 18.45 -1.75
N GLN A 278 5.23 17.42 -0.92
CA GLN A 278 5.95 16.17 -1.12
C GLN A 278 5.55 15.50 -2.45
N LEU A 279 4.24 15.40 -2.72
CA LEU A 279 3.76 14.78 -3.95
C LEU A 279 4.13 15.60 -5.19
N ASP A 280 4.07 16.93 -5.11
CA ASP A 280 4.53 17.82 -6.18
C ASP A 280 6.01 17.60 -6.49
N ARG A 281 6.85 17.42 -5.46
CA ARG A 281 8.28 17.13 -5.64
C ARG A 281 8.53 15.81 -6.36
N ILE A 282 7.71 14.80 -6.11
CA ILE A 282 7.83 13.50 -6.80
C ILE A 282 7.46 13.63 -8.29
N GLN A 283 6.47 14.47 -8.62
CA GLN A 283 6.05 14.71 -10.00
C GLN A 283 7.03 15.60 -10.78
N ALA A 284 7.72 16.52 -10.10
CA ALA A 284 8.73 17.41 -10.67
C ALA A 284 10.08 17.35 -9.90
N PRO A 285 10.79 16.20 -9.94
CA PRO A 285 12.00 16.00 -9.16
C PRO A 285 13.17 16.77 -9.81
N GLY A 286 13.31 18.05 -9.43
CA GLY A 286 14.32 18.97 -9.99
C GLY A 286 14.01 20.45 -9.83
N GLU A 287 12.77 20.83 -9.47
CA GLU A 287 12.37 22.24 -9.32
C GLU A 287 12.44 22.77 -7.87
N GLY A 288 12.77 21.91 -6.90
CA GLY A 288 12.89 22.30 -5.50
C GLY A 288 14.28 22.81 -5.15
N VAL A 289 14.53 24.10 -5.44
CA VAL A 289 15.62 24.93 -4.91
C VAL A 289 15.06 26.10 -4.13
#